data_AF-A0AAX4I6B5-F1
#
_entry.id   AF-A0AAX4I6B5-F1
#
_cell.length_a   1.000
_cell.length_b   1.000
_cell.length_c   1.000
_cell.angle_alpha   90.00
_cell.angle_beta   90.00
_cell.angle_gamma   90.00
#
_symmetry.space_group_name_H-M   'P 1'
#
loop_
_entity.id
_entity.type
_entity.pdbx_description
1 polymer ?
#
loop_
_entity_poly.entity_id
_entity_poly.type
_entity_poly.pdbx_seq_one_letter_code
_entity_poly.pdbx_strand_id
1 'polypeptide(L)'
;MPFLESNKTLASVVFWTGLVWGFKLLQAAIGGNEQAVATAHKIFGEIAPMTPKRIVLNGIHARLKSRNMGYIESDHPGYDPEGGITIRNKMSHVCAARGTPLETYLRPDGAEDYIRQRLGQGYRVIELALEGVGTPEDLSSLRQLVDKMIRSSVCLGDGPRWQYNRLEKVVDSWLNTLSTEARTQQEGTP
;
A
#
# COMPACT_ATOMS: atom_id res chain seq x y z
N MET A 1 9.16 5.46 -22.20
CA MET A 1 8.59 4.49 -21.25
C MET A 1 7.18 4.95 -20.89
N PRO A 2 6.11 4.30 -21.34
CA PRO A 2 4.79 4.96 -21.38
C PRO A 2 3.99 4.92 -20.06
N PHE A 3 4.63 4.81 -18.90
CA PHE A 3 3.90 4.60 -17.64
C PHE A 3 4.38 5.46 -16.45
N LEU A 4 5.06 6.57 -16.71
CA LEU A 4 5.31 7.61 -15.70
C LEU A 4 4.21 8.69 -15.65
N GLU A 5 3.23 8.68 -16.56
CA GLU A 5 2.23 9.77 -16.65
C GLU A 5 0.90 9.49 -15.94
N SER A 6 0.65 8.29 -15.39
CA SER A 6 -0.69 7.89 -14.90
C SER A 6 -0.86 7.67 -13.39
N ASN A 7 0.14 7.97 -12.54
CA ASN A 7 -0.05 7.94 -11.08
C ASN A 7 0.08 9.35 -10.48
N LYS A 8 -0.89 10.22 -10.79
CA LYS A 8 -0.92 11.60 -10.26
C LYS A 8 -1.37 11.71 -8.80
N THR A 9 -1.76 10.59 -8.18
CA THR A 9 -2.32 10.60 -6.83
C THR A 9 -1.55 9.69 -5.90
N LEU A 10 -1.51 10.05 -4.61
CA LEU A 10 -0.87 9.24 -3.59
C LEU A 10 -1.53 7.87 -3.53
N ALA A 11 -2.86 7.81 -3.60
CA ALA A 11 -3.66 6.58 -3.60
C ALA A 11 -3.20 5.58 -4.67
N SER A 12 -2.96 6.06 -5.90
CA SER A 12 -2.47 5.19 -6.97
C SER A 12 -1.05 4.69 -6.67
N VAL A 13 -0.16 5.59 -6.22
CA VAL A 13 1.22 5.22 -5.89
C VAL A 13 1.28 4.20 -4.76
N VAL A 14 0.56 4.39 -3.64
CA VAL A 14 0.56 3.42 -2.55
C VAL A 14 -0.10 2.10 -2.94
N PHE A 15 -1.20 2.12 -3.71
CA PHE A 15 -1.85 0.89 -4.16
C PHE A 15 -0.90 0.02 -4.98
N TRP A 16 -0.30 0.59 -6.01
CA TRP A 16 0.52 -0.18 -6.93
C TRP A 16 1.88 -0.55 -6.36
N THR A 17 2.50 0.36 -5.60
CA THR A 17 3.75 0.05 -4.89
C THR A 17 3.52 -1.03 -3.85
N GLY A 18 2.38 -0.98 -3.15
CA GLY A 18 1.93 -2.02 -2.23
C GLY A 18 1.75 -3.38 -2.91
N LEU A 19 1.18 -3.44 -4.12
CA LEU A 19 1.06 -4.70 -4.88
C LEU A 19 2.43 -5.25 -5.29
N VAL A 20 3.35 -4.41 -5.78
CA VAL A 20 4.71 -4.84 -6.13
C VAL A 20 5.45 -5.36 -4.89
N TRP A 21 5.36 -4.64 -3.78
CA TRP A 21 5.97 -5.06 -2.52
C TRP A 21 5.37 -6.36 -2.00
N GLY A 22 4.03 -6.47 -1.97
CA GLY A 22 3.31 -7.66 -1.54
C GLY A 22 3.62 -8.88 -2.41
N PHE A 23 3.77 -8.71 -3.73
CA PHE A 23 4.22 -9.77 -4.63
C PHE A 23 5.60 -10.31 -4.22
N LYS A 24 6.60 -9.42 -4.08
CA LYS A 24 7.96 -9.81 -3.67
C LYS A 24 7.99 -10.45 -2.29
N LEU A 25 7.21 -9.90 -1.34
CA LEU A 25 7.06 -10.45 0.00
C LEU A 25 6.52 -11.88 -0.02
N LEU A 26 5.47 -12.14 -0.80
CA LEU A 26 4.89 -13.48 -0.93
C LEU A 26 5.83 -14.44 -1.67
N GLN A 27 6.56 -13.99 -2.69
CA GLN A 27 7.59 -14.80 -3.34
C GLN A 27 8.65 -15.26 -2.34
N ALA A 28 9.18 -14.34 -1.53
CA ALA A 28 10.17 -14.65 -0.51
C ALA A 28 9.60 -15.58 0.59
N ALA A 29 8.36 -15.35 1.03
CA ALA A 29 7.69 -16.19 2.02
C ALA A 29 7.48 -17.62 1.51
N ILE A 30 6.99 -17.79 0.27
CA ILE A 30 6.82 -19.10 -0.38
C ILE A 30 8.18 -19.78 -0.63
N GLY A 31 9.23 -19.00 -0.86
CA GLY A 31 10.61 -19.47 -0.97
C GLY A 31 11.27 -19.86 0.36
N GLY A 32 10.56 -19.78 1.48
CA GLY A 32 11.05 -20.24 2.80
C GLY A 32 11.75 -19.17 3.65
N ASN A 33 11.70 -17.87 3.27
CA ASN A 33 12.25 -16.81 4.12
C ASN A 33 11.36 -16.56 5.34
N GLU A 34 11.83 -16.90 6.53
CA GLU A 34 11.05 -16.83 7.78
C GLU A 34 10.57 -15.41 8.13
N GLN A 35 11.41 -14.40 7.93
CA GLN A 35 11.04 -13.00 8.17
C GLN A 35 9.94 -12.53 7.21
N ALA A 36 10.03 -12.96 5.95
CA ALA A 36 9.00 -12.70 4.95
C ALA A 36 7.71 -13.45 5.29
N VAL A 37 7.78 -14.68 5.79
CA VAL A 37 6.59 -15.44 6.27
C VAL A 37 5.92 -14.71 7.43
N ALA A 38 6.68 -14.26 8.43
CA ALA A 38 6.13 -13.53 9.57
C ALA A 38 5.48 -12.21 9.14
N THR A 39 6.13 -11.47 8.24
CA THR A 39 5.59 -10.21 7.70
C THR A 39 4.36 -10.46 6.83
N ALA A 40 4.37 -11.49 5.98
CA ALA A 40 3.23 -11.87 5.16
C ALA A 40 2.03 -12.28 6.03
N HIS A 41 2.24 -12.98 7.14
CA HIS A 41 1.15 -13.26 8.10
C HIS A 41 0.58 -12.00 8.73
N LYS A 42 1.39 -10.96 9.02
CA LYS A 42 0.85 -9.70 9.55
C LYS A 42 0.00 -8.93 8.53
N ILE A 43 0.40 -8.94 7.26
CA ILE A 43 -0.25 -8.16 6.19
C ILE A 43 -1.45 -8.91 5.60
N PHE A 44 -1.30 -10.20 5.36
CA PHE A 44 -2.31 -11.04 4.70
C PHE A 44 -3.07 -11.93 5.69
N GLY A 45 -2.61 -12.14 6.92
CA GLY A 45 -3.24 -13.06 7.88
C GLY A 45 -4.56 -12.56 8.48
N GLU A 46 -4.88 -11.27 8.36
CA GLU A 46 -6.24 -10.78 8.63
C GLU A 46 -7.27 -11.46 7.72
N ILE A 47 -6.86 -11.91 6.53
CA ILE A 47 -7.64 -12.72 5.61
C ILE A 47 -7.70 -14.16 6.16
N ALA A 48 -8.77 -14.50 6.87
CA ALA A 48 -8.92 -15.77 7.59
C ALA A 48 -8.65 -17.09 6.79
N PRO A 49 -8.62 -17.15 5.44
CA PRO A 49 -8.10 -18.33 4.72
C PRO A 49 -6.75 -18.15 3.99
N MET A 50 -6.16 -16.94 3.92
CA MET A 50 -4.95 -16.69 3.13
C MET A 50 -3.69 -16.76 4.00
N THR A 51 -3.33 -17.99 4.38
CA THR A 51 -1.90 -18.33 4.52
C THR A 51 -1.17 -17.85 3.24
N PRO A 52 0.12 -17.43 3.29
CA PRO A 52 0.92 -17.05 2.12
C PRO A 52 0.93 -18.14 1.05
N LYS A 53 -0.10 -18.17 0.20
CA LYS A 53 -0.38 -19.24 -0.75
C LYS A 53 -0.12 -18.75 -2.15
N ARG A 54 0.29 -19.68 -3.01
CA ARG A 54 0.56 -19.42 -4.42
C ARG A 54 -0.64 -18.80 -5.17
N ILE A 55 -1.87 -19.06 -4.73
CA ILE A 55 -3.08 -18.43 -5.28
C ILE A 55 -3.08 -16.90 -5.10
N VAL A 56 -2.66 -16.39 -3.94
CA VAL A 56 -2.59 -14.95 -3.66
C VAL A 56 -1.50 -14.31 -4.51
N LEU A 57 -0.35 -14.97 -4.59
CA LEU A 57 0.75 -14.56 -5.44
C LEU A 57 0.32 -14.44 -6.91
N ASN A 58 -0.37 -15.46 -7.43
CA ASN A 58 -0.87 -15.48 -8.80
C ASN A 58 -1.90 -14.37 -9.06
N GLY A 59 -2.80 -14.11 -8.10
CA GLY A 59 -3.77 -13.01 -8.20
C GLY A 59 -3.10 -11.63 -8.25
N ILE A 60 -2.07 -11.39 -7.42
CA ILE A 60 -1.29 -10.14 -7.50
C ILE A 60 -0.54 -10.06 -8.84
N HIS A 61 0.05 -11.16 -9.29
CA HIS A 61 0.74 -11.21 -10.59
C HIS A 61 -0.19 -10.86 -11.75
N ALA A 62 -1.41 -11.41 -11.75
CA ALA A 62 -2.43 -11.11 -12.76
C ALA A 62 -2.76 -9.61 -12.80
N ARG A 63 -2.94 -8.97 -11.64
CA ARG A 63 -3.20 -7.51 -11.54
C ARG A 63 -2.03 -6.67 -12.06
N LEU A 64 -0.80 -7.04 -11.71
CA LEU A 64 0.40 -6.35 -12.17
C LEU A 64 0.59 -6.51 -13.69
N LYS A 65 0.34 -7.70 -14.22
CA LYS A 65 0.42 -8.00 -15.66
C LYS A 65 -0.68 -7.26 -16.43
N SER A 66 -1.92 -7.27 -15.93
CA SER A 66 -3.04 -6.49 -16.47
C SER A 66 -2.76 -4.99 -16.46
N ARG A 67 -2.16 -4.45 -15.39
CA ARG A 67 -1.74 -3.04 -15.35
C ARG A 67 -0.76 -2.69 -16.47
N ASN A 68 0.17 -3.58 -16.76
CA ASN A 68 1.22 -3.34 -17.75
C ASN A 68 0.73 -3.52 -19.19
N MET A 69 -0.16 -4.48 -19.44
CA MET A 69 -0.57 -4.87 -20.79
C MET A 69 -1.99 -4.39 -21.18
N GLY A 70 -2.78 -3.96 -20.20
CA GLY A 70 -4.21 -3.65 -20.38
C GLY A 70 -5.13 -4.88 -20.35
N TYR A 71 -4.59 -6.09 -20.31
CA TYR A 71 -5.35 -7.35 -20.26
C TYR A 71 -4.57 -8.45 -19.53
N ILE A 72 -5.26 -9.56 -19.25
CA ILE A 72 -4.66 -10.80 -18.76
C ILE A 72 -5.24 -11.97 -19.56
N GLU A 73 -4.43 -12.96 -19.88
CA GLU A 73 -4.86 -14.15 -20.59
C GLU A 73 -5.72 -15.04 -19.69
N SER A 74 -6.72 -15.71 -20.26
CA SER A 74 -7.67 -16.54 -19.51
C SER A 74 -7.05 -17.80 -18.91
N ASP A 75 -5.90 -18.24 -19.42
CA ASP A 75 -5.13 -19.38 -18.91
C ASP A 75 -4.12 -18.97 -17.83
N HIS A 76 -4.00 -17.67 -17.53
CA HIS A 76 -3.09 -17.21 -16.48
C HIS A 76 -3.55 -17.78 -15.12
N PRO A 77 -2.64 -18.35 -14.29
CA PRO A 77 -3.01 -18.99 -13.00
C PRO A 77 -3.66 -18.11 -11.94
N GLY A 78 -3.74 -16.80 -12.19
CA GLY A 78 -4.42 -15.81 -11.36
C GLY A 78 -5.59 -15.12 -12.05
N TYR A 79 -5.97 -15.59 -13.25
CA TYR A 79 -7.20 -15.16 -13.90
C TYR A 79 -8.38 -15.74 -13.13
N ASP A 80 -9.12 -14.86 -12.46
CA ASP A 80 -10.31 -15.21 -11.70
C ASP A 80 -11.28 -14.02 -11.74
N PRO A 81 -12.21 -13.99 -12.71
CA PRO A 81 -13.13 -12.86 -12.88
C PRO A 81 -14.05 -12.66 -11.67
N GLU A 82 -14.38 -13.73 -10.94
CA GLU A 82 -15.28 -13.70 -9.77
C GLU A 82 -14.52 -13.68 -8.43
N GLY A 83 -13.21 -13.93 -8.46
CA GLY A 83 -12.37 -14.03 -7.27
C GLY A 83 -12.37 -12.78 -6.41
N GLY A 84 -12.38 -11.61 -7.05
CA GLY A 84 -12.45 -10.32 -6.36
C GLY A 84 -13.71 -10.18 -5.50
N ILE A 85 -14.87 -10.51 -6.07
CA ILE A 85 -16.17 -10.46 -5.37
C ILE A 85 -16.21 -11.50 -4.25
N THR A 86 -15.77 -12.72 -4.55
CA THR A 86 -15.74 -13.83 -3.58
C THR A 86 -14.87 -13.50 -2.37
N ILE A 87 -13.65 -12.99 -2.59
CA ILE A 87 -12.74 -12.60 -1.51
C ILE A 87 -13.34 -11.43 -0.72
N ARG A 88 -13.89 -10.41 -1.39
CA ARG A 88 -14.49 -9.25 -0.73
C ARG A 88 -15.64 -9.66 0.19
N ASN A 89 -16.56 -10.50 -0.28
CA ASN A 89 -17.70 -10.99 0.51
C ASN A 89 -17.21 -11.77 1.73
N LYS A 90 -16.21 -12.63 1.54
CA LYS A 90 -15.59 -13.36 2.64
C LYS A 90 -14.93 -12.43 3.66
N MET A 91 -14.23 -11.39 3.21
CA MET A 91 -13.59 -10.42 4.09
C MET A 91 -14.61 -9.59 4.86
N SER A 92 -15.68 -9.13 4.21
CA SER A 92 -16.77 -8.42 4.88
C SER A 92 -17.34 -9.25 6.05
N HIS A 93 -17.60 -10.54 5.82
CA HIS A 93 -18.10 -11.44 6.88
C HIS A 93 -17.08 -11.65 8.02
N VAL A 94 -15.81 -11.94 7.70
CA VAL A 94 -14.76 -12.15 8.71
C VAL A 94 -14.50 -10.88 9.53
N CYS A 95 -14.42 -9.73 8.89
CA CYS A 95 -14.24 -8.43 9.52
C CYS A 95 -15.41 -8.09 10.46
N ALA A 96 -16.65 -8.28 10.00
CA ALA A 96 -17.84 -8.07 10.82
C ALA A 96 -17.88 -9.00 12.05
N ALA A 97 -17.55 -10.28 11.87
CA ALA A 97 -17.49 -11.25 12.98
C ALA A 97 -16.41 -10.91 14.03
N ARG A 98 -15.34 -10.19 13.63
CA ARG A 98 -14.29 -9.69 14.53
C ARG A 98 -14.62 -8.32 15.14
N GLY A 99 -15.81 -7.77 14.88
CA GLY A 99 -16.23 -6.47 15.39
C GLY A 99 -15.52 -5.27 14.73
N THR A 100 -14.86 -5.48 13.59
CA THR A 100 -14.21 -4.42 12.83
C THR A 100 -14.65 -4.51 11.37
N PRO A 101 -15.81 -3.95 11.00
CA PRO A 101 -16.36 -4.05 9.65
C PRO A 101 -15.38 -3.60 8.55
N LEU A 102 -15.53 -4.12 7.33
CA LEU A 102 -14.62 -3.81 6.22
C LEU A 102 -14.59 -2.30 5.90
N GLU A 103 -15.70 -1.63 6.14
CA GLU A 103 -15.95 -0.20 5.91
C GLU A 103 -15.13 0.69 6.86
N THR A 104 -14.69 0.17 8.01
CA THR A 104 -13.82 0.91 8.94
C THR A 104 -12.36 0.93 8.50
N TYR A 105 -12.02 0.19 7.45
CA TYR A 105 -10.71 0.20 6.83
C TYR A 105 -10.71 1.11 5.60
N LEU A 106 -9.95 2.20 5.70
CA LEU A 106 -9.71 3.13 4.61
C LEU A 106 -9.05 2.41 3.43
N ARG A 107 -9.63 2.62 2.25
CA ARG A 107 -9.01 2.33 0.96
C ARG A 107 -7.96 3.39 0.63
N PRO A 108 -7.10 3.19 -0.39
CA PRO A 108 -6.05 4.15 -0.75
C PRO A 108 -6.55 5.58 -0.98
N ASP A 109 -7.71 5.74 -1.61
CA ASP A 109 -8.39 7.03 -1.81
C ASP A 109 -8.79 7.68 -0.47
N GLY A 110 -9.46 6.93 0.41
CA GLY A 110 -9.82 7.43 1.74
C GLY A 110 -8.61 7.75 2.62
N ALA A 111 -7.51 6.99 2.48
CA ALA A 111 -6.26 7.26 3.17
C ALA A 111 -5.56 8.52 2.64
N GLU A 112 -5.58 8.74 1.33
CA GLU A 112 -5.10 9.97 0.72
C GLU A 112 -5.92 11.18 1.17
N ASP A 113 -7.25 11.08 1.18
CA ASP A 113 -8.13 12.17 1.63
C ASP A 113 -7.86 12.53 3.09
N TYR A 114 -7.65 11.54 3.95
CA TYR A 114 -7.24 11.76 5.33
C TYR A 114 -5.92 12.55 5.43
N ILE A 115 -4.89 12.13 4.68
CA ILE A 115 -3.58 12.81 4.67
C ILE A 115 -3.73 14.24 4.13
N ARG A 116 -4.50 14.43 3.06
CA ARG A 116 -4.77 15.75 2.47
C ARG A 116 -5.43 16.68 3.49
N GLN A 117 -6.45 16.21 4.20
CA GLN A 117 -7.10 16.99 5.27
C GLN A 117 -6.14 17.30 6.42
N ARG A 118 -5.32 16.33 6.83
CA ARG A 118 -4.39 16.47 7.95
C ARG A 118 -3.27 17.48 7.69
N LEU A 119 -2.79 17.57 6.45
CA LEU A 119 -1.71 18.47 6.05
C LEU A 119 -2.21 19.83 5.53
N GLY A 120 -3.47 19.91 5.10
CA GLY A 120 -4.02 21.11 4.47
C GLY A 120 -3.18 21.54 3.26
N GLN A 121 -2.76 22.81 3.24
CA GLN A 121 -1.91 23.35 2.17
C GLN A 121 -0.54 22.63 2.06
N GLY A 122 -0.05 22.01 3.14
CA GLY A 122 1.18 21.23 3.14
C GLY A 122 1.12 19.99 2.23
N TYR A 123 -0.07 19.52 1.86
CA TYR A 123 -0.23 18.41 0.91
C TYR A 123 0.36 18.71 -0.47
N ARG A 124 0.50 20.00 -0.84
CA ARG A 124 1.05 20.41 -2.14
C ARG A 124 2.45 19.85 -2.42
N VAL A 125 3.26 19.66 -1.38
CA VAL A 125 4.60 19.06 -1.51
C VAL A 125 4.52 17.62 -2.02
N ILE A 126 3.53 16.85 -1.53
CA ILE A 126 3.28 15.49 -2.01
C ILE A 126 2.85 15.50 -3.47
N GLU A 127 1.95 16.41 -3.87
CA GLU A 127 1.51 16.53 -5.26
C GLU A 127 2.67 16.84 -6.21
N LEU A 128 3.52 17.82 -5.88
CA LEU A 128 4.67 18.19 -6.69
C LEU A 128 5.69 17.04 -6.79
N ALA A 129 5.91 16.30 -5.69
CA ALA A 129 6.77 15.13 -5.69
C ALA A 129 6.20 13.99 -6.57
N LEU A 130 4.88 13.78 -6.57
CA LEU A 130 4.20 12.82 -7.44
C LEU A 130 4.28 13.21 -8.93
N GLU A 131 4.26 14.51 -9.23
CA GLU A 131 4.45 15.05 -10.59
C GLU A 131 5.91 15.04 -11.05
N GLY A 132 6.85 14.68 -10.17
CA GLY A 132 8.29 14.69 -10.48
C GLY A 132 8.92 16.09 -10.52
N VAL A 133 8.23 17.09 -9.98
CA VAL A 133 8.64 18.51 -9.95
C VAL A 133 9.25 18.91 -8.58
N GLY A 134 9.15 18.04 -7.57
CA GLY A 134 9.71 18.26 -6.24
C GLY A 134 11.24 18.16 -6.17
N THR A 135 11.81 18.64 -5.06
CA THR A 135 13.24 18.48 -4.75
C THR A 135 13.60 17.00 -4.50
N PRO A 136 14.88 16.60 -4.57
CA PRO A 136 15.32 15.27 -4.14
C PRO A 136 14.87 14.91 -2.72
N GLU A 137 14.83 15.89 -1.82
CA GLU A 137 14.37 15.79 -0.45
C GLU A 137 12.85 15.52 -0.40
N ASP A 138 12.05 16.23 -1.20
CA ASP A 138 10.60 15.99 -1.30
C ASP A 138 10.30 14.58 -1.81
N LEU A 139 11.05 14.11 -2.82
CA LEU A 139 10.93 12.75 -3.35
C LEU A 139 11.35 11.70 -2.33
N SER A 140 12.40 11.96 -1.54
CA SER A 140 12.84 11.08 -0.45
C SER A 140 11.76 10.99 0.63
N SER A 141 11.24 12.14 1.06
CA SER A 141 10.15 12.24 2.05
C SER A 141 8.90 11.50 1.59
N LEU A 142 8.49 11.66 0.33
CA LEU A 142 7.36 10.93 -0.25
C LEU A 142 7.60 9.41 -0.25
N ARG A 143 8.80 8.95 -0.63
CA ARG A 143 9.15 7.52 -0.59
C ARG A 143 9.07 6.96 0.83
N GLN A 144 9.54 7.71 1.83
CA GLN A 144 9.45 7.32 3.24
C GLN A 144 7.98 7.21 3.69
N LEU A 145 7.13 8.17 3.33
CA LEU A 145 5.70 8.11 3.61
C LEU A 145 5.05 6.86 2.98
N VAL A 146 5.29 6.63 1.69
CA VAL A 146 4.76 5.47 0.95
C VAL A 146 5.21 4.16 1.58
N ASP A 147 6.49 4.02 1.96
CA ASP A 147 6.99 2.81 2.63
C ASP A 147 6.31 2.57 3.99
N LYS A 148 6.18 3.62 4.83
CA LYS A 148 5.47 3.52 6.12
C LYS A 148 3.98 3.17 5.93
N MET A 149 3.32 3.74 4.92
CA MET A 149 1.94 3.39 4.57
C MET A 149 1.85 1.92 4.15
N ILE A 150 2.69 1.44 3.24
CA ILE A 150 2.63 0.04 2.78
C ILE A 150 2.84 -0.94 3.95
N ARG A 151 3.84 -0.69 4.81
CA ARG A 151 4.18 -1.58 5.94
C ARG A 151 3.13 -1.60 7.05
N SER A 152 2.31 -0.57 7.17
CA SER A 152 1.23 -0.47 8.16
C SER A 152 -0.11 -0.97 7.64
N SER A 153 -0.21 -1.24 6.33
CA SER A 153 -1.43 -1.70 5.69
C SER A 153 -1.76 -3.14 6.04
N VAL A 154 -3.02 -3.51 5.82
CA VAL A 154 -3.47 -4.90 5.72
C VAL A 154 -4.09 -5.14 4.36
N CYS A 155 -3.92 -6.32 3.80
CA CYS A 155 -4.62 -6.70 2.57
C CYS A 155 -5.99 -7.27 2.94
N LEU A 156 -7.07 -6.75 2.35
CA LEU A 156 -8.42 -7.32 2.50
C LEU A 156 -8.98 -7.79 1.15
N GLY A 157 -8.09 -8.26 0.27
CA GLY A 157 -8.41 -8.87 -1.03
C GLY A 157 -8.46 -7.89 -2.21
N ASP A 158 -8.93 -6.66 -1.98
CA ASP A 158 -8.99 -5.62 -3.01
C ASP A 158 -7.78 -4.67 -3.02
N GLY A 159 -6.78 -4.90 -2.16
CA GLY A 159 -5.57 -4.10 -2.09
C GLY A 159 -5.17 -3.77 -0.64
N PRO A 160 -4.16 -2.91 -0.45
CA PRO A 160 -3.78 -2.41 0.87
C PRO A 160 -4.87 -1.50 1.43
N ARG A 161 -5.15 -1.65 2.73
CA ARG A 161 -6.09 -0.84 3.50
C ARG A 161 -5.55 -0.49 4.88
N TRP A 162 -6.12 0.54 5.50
CA TRP A 162 -5.66 1.07 6.78
C TRP A 162 -6.80 1.29 7.76
N GLN A 163 -6.59 0.95 9.03
CA GLN A 163 -7.41 1.52 10.09
C GLN A 163 -6.99 2.97 10.33
N TYR A 164 -7.95 3.82 10.66
CA TYR A 164 -7.71 5.26 10.89
C TYR A 164 -6.59 5.51 11.91
N ASN A 165 -6.69 4.90 13.09
CA ASN A 165 -5.70 5.03 14.18
C ASN A 165 -4.29 4.58 13.79
N ARG A 166 -4.13 3.63 12.86
CA ARG A 166 -2.82 3.20 12.35
C ARG A 166 -2.28 4.21 11.34
N LEU A 167 -3.15 4.72 10.47
CA LEU A 167 -2.77 5.74 9.49
C LEU A 167 -2.35 7.05 10.17
N GLU A 168 -3.08 7.46 11.21
CA GLU A 168 -2.73 8.61 12.05
C GLU A 168 -1.30 8.49 12.60
N LYS A 169 -0.97 7.35 13.24
CA LYS A 169 0.37 7.08 13.77
C LYS A 169 1.46 7.09 12.69
N VAL A 170 1.15 6.61 11.48
CA VAL A 170 2.07 6.64 10.34
C VAL A 170 2.37 8.08 9.93
N VAL A 171 1.34 8.91 9.81
CA VAL A 171 1.48 10.32 9.43
C VAL A 171 2.25 11.08 10.51
N ASP A 172 1.90 10.90 11.78
CA ASP A 172 2.61 11.58 12.88
C ASP A 172 4.07 11.12 12.97
N SER A 173 4.36 9.82 12.80
CA SER A 173 5.74 9.32 12.76
C SER A 173 6.53 9.92 11.60
N TRP A 174 5.93 10.04 10.42
CA TRP A 174 6.58 10.63 9.25
C TRP A 174 6.87 12.12 9.46
N LEU A 175 5.91 12.89 9.96
CA LEU A 175 6.10 14.31 10.28
C LEU A 175 7.21 14.54 11.33
N ASN A 176 7.32 13.64 12.32
CA ASN A 176 8.39 13.69 13.32
C ASN A 176 9.78 13.40 12.72
N THR A 177 9.87 12.49 11.74
CA THR A 177 11.11 12.24 10.99
C THR A 177 11.55 13.51 10.26
N LEU A 178 10.64 14.17 9.53
CA LEU A 178 10.93 15.42 8.82
C LEU A 178 11.37 16.54 9.77
N SER A 179 10.74 16.65 10.93
CA SER A 179 11.08 17.65 11.93
C SER A 179 12.48 17.42 12.54
N THR A 180 12.91 16.16 12.64
CA THR A 180 14.24 15.80 13.16
C THR A 180 15.31 16.10 12.12
N GLU A 181 15.08 15.70 10.86
CA GLU A 181 16.01 15.95 9.75
C GLU A 181 16.23 17.46 9.52
N ALA A 182 15.17 18.27 9.62
CA ALA A 182 15.28 19.73 9.50
C ALA A 182 16.16 20.36 10.61
N ARG A 183 16.10 19.84 11.84
CA ARG A 183 16.94 20.34 12.95
C ARG A 183 18.40 19.97 12.76
N THR A 184 18.69 18.74 12.33
CA THR A 184 20.07 18.28 12.07
C THR A 184 20.73 19.04 10.92
N GLN A 185 19.97 19.45 9.90
CA GLN A 185 20.49 20.27 8.80
C GLN A 185 20.82 21.72 9.23
N GLN A 186 20.10 22.28 10.21
CA GLN A 186 20.37 23.61 10.75
C GLN A 186 21.62 23.65 11.65
N GLU A 187 21.96 22.56 12.34
CA GLU A 187 23.13 22.47 13.23
C GLU A 187 24.44 22.12 12.48
N GLY A 188 24.37 21.75 11.21
CA GLY A 188 25.51 21.30 10.40
C GLY A 188 26.13 22.33 9.46
N THR A 189 25.75 23.61 9.52
CA THR A 189 26.30 24.66 8.66
C THR A 189 27.30 25.52 9.44
N PRO A 190 28.62 25.40 9.21
CA PRO A 190 29.62 26.30 9.80
C PRO A 190 29.58 27.72 9.19
#